data_AF-A0A378FM60-F1
#
_entry.id   AF-A0A378FM60-F1
#
_cell.length_a   1.000
_cell.length_b   1.000
_cell.length_c   1.000
_cell.angle_alpha   90.00
_cell.angle_beta   90.00
_cell.angle_gamma   90.00
#
_symmetry.space_group_name_H-M   'P 1'
#
loop_
_entity.id
_entity.type
_entity.pdbx_description
1 polymer ?
#
loop_
_entity_poly.entity_id
_entity_poly.type
_entity_poly.pdbx_seq_one_letter_code
_entity_poly.pdbx_strand_id
1 'polypeptide(L)' 'MLGAVAADAPRNVIAFDRFGVAGSNSQGYDFAFATESACRYVIGKGHRNIALLVDSDSDDASRQMLEGYRNVLQN' A
#
# COMPACT_ATOMS: atom_id res chain seq x y z
N MET A 1 -0.69 16.87 -1.27
CA MET A 1 0.62 16.42 -0.73
C MET A 1 0.55 16.45 0.79
N LEU A 2 0.47 15.30 1.46
CA LEU A 2 0.70 15.27 2.92
C LEU A 2 2.18 15.56 3.16
N GLY A 3 2.46 16.52 4.04
CA GLY A 3 3.81 17.02 4.35
C GLY A 3 4.72 15.98 4.97
N ALA A 4 6.02 16.15 4.80
CA ALA A 4 7.04 15.32 5.43
C ALA A 4 6.95 15.46 6.96
N VAL A 5 7.19 14.36 7.69
CA VAL A 5 7.28 14.38 9.15
C VAL A 5 8.48 15.24 9.53
N ALA A 6 8.25 16.26 10.35
CA ALA A 6 9.31 17.17 10.78
C ALA A 6 10.45 16.38 11.44
N ALA A 7 11.70 16.75 11.11
CA ALA A 7 12.90 16.08 11.61
C ALA A 7 13.02 16.09 13.15
N ASP A 8 12.20 16.90 13.84
CA ASP A 8 12.13 17.03 15.30
C ASP A 8 10.87 16.34 15.89
N ALA A 9 10.44 15.22 15.29
CA ALA A 9 9.29 14.48 15.80
C ALA A 9 9.57 13.97 17.25
N PRO A 10 8.62 14.15 18.19
CA PRO A 10 8.75 13.64 19.56
C PRO A 10 9.04 12.14 19.61
N ARG A 11 9.79 11.69 20.63
CA ARG A 11 10.18 10.27 20.80
C ARG A 11 9.02 9.30 21.02
N ASN A 12 7.81 9.80 21.25
CA ASN A 12 6.58 9.04 21.45
C ASN A 12 5.65 9.07 20.23
N VAL A 13 6.18 9.32 19.03
CA VAL A 13 5.41 9.27 17.78
C VAL A 13 5.58 7.90 17.14
N ILE A 14 4.45 7.24 16.85
CA ILE A 14 4.39 6.07 15.98
C ILE A 14 4.01 6.58 14.60
N ALA A 15 4.93 6.46 13.65
CA ALA A 15 4.61 6.73 12.26
C ALA A 15 3.65 5.65 11.76
N PHE A 16 2.53 6.10 11.19
CA PHE A 16 1.53 5.24 10.58
C PHE A 16 1.42 5.59 9.11
N ASP A 17 1.43 4.58 8.24
CA ASP A 17 1.25 4.71 6.78
C ASP A 17 2.38 5.43 6.00
N ARG A 18 3.41 5.96 6.67
CA ARG A 18 4.59 6.54 6.01
C ARG A 18 5.87 6.15 6.74
N PHE A 19 6.92 5.88 5.96
CA PHE A 19 8.23 5.42 6.42
C PHE A 19 8.65 6.17 7.68
N GLY A 20 8.65 5.43 8.77
CA GLY A 20 9.13 5.89 10.05
C GLY A 20 10.53 6.48 9.94
N VAL A 21 10.74 7.58 10.65
CA VAL A 21 12.08 8.10 10.94
C VAL A 21 12.90 6.93 11.48
N ALA A 22 14.16 6.79 11.00
CA ALA A 22 15.04 5.68 11.37
C ALA A 22 14.98 5.41 12.89
N GLY A 23 14.41 4.26 13.28
CA GLY A 23 14.22 3.86 14.69
C GLY A 23 12.79 3.85 15.21
N SER A 24 11.78 4.31 14.45
CA SER A 24 10.37 4.15 14.84
C SER A 24 9.76 2.89 14.23
N ASN A 25 9.01 2.11 15.02
CA ASN A 25 8.20 0.99 14.56
C ASN A 25 7.13 1.51 13.58
N SER A 26 7.47 1.56 12.30
CA SER A 26 6.56 1.96 11.22
C SER A 26 5.55 0.85 11.01
N GLN A 27 4.35 0.99 11.56
CA GLN A 27 3.22 0.13 11.22
C GLN A 27 2.47 0.76 10.04
N GLY A 28 2.29 -0.02 8.97
CA GLY A 28 1.60 0.43 7.76
C GLY A 28 0.53 -0.57 7.34
N TYR A 29 -0.28 -0.18 6.37
CA TYR A 29 -1.22 -1.10 5.75
C TYR A 29 -0.47 -2.16 4.93
N ASP A 30 -0.98 -3.38 4.92
CA ASP A 30 -0.60 -4.39 3.93
C ASP A 30 -1.34 -4.07 2.63
N PHE A 31 -0.67 -3.32 1.75
CA PHE A 31 -1.25 -2.87 0.49
C PHE A 31 -1.41 -4.01 -0.52
N ALA A 32 -0.61 -5.07 -0.39
CA ALA A 32 -0.74 -6.26 -1.23
C ALA A 32 -2.04 -6.99 -0.90
N PHE A 33 -2.29 -7.26 0.38
CA PHE A 33 -3.52 -7.91 0.83
C PHE A 33 -4.77 -7.06 0.55
N ALA A 34 -4.69 -5.74 0.78
CA ALA A 34 -5.78 -4.83 0.47
C ALA A 34 -6.14 -4.88 -1.03
N THR A 35 -5.13 -4.87 -1.90
CA THR A 35 -5.34 -4.96 -3.36
C THR A 35 -5.85 -6.34 -3.76
N GLU A 36 -5.34 -7.41 -3.15
CA GLU A 36 -5.77 -8.78 -3.41
C GLU A 36 -7.26 -8.95 -3.10
N SER A 37 -7.69 -8.52 -1.91
CA SER A 37 -9.08 -8.63 -1.48
C SER A 37 -10.04 -7.82 -2.37
N ALA A 38 -9.64 -6.61 -2.77
CA ALA A 38 -10.40 -5.78 -3.70
C ALA A 38 -10.53 -6.42 -5.08
N CYS A 39 -9.43 -6.94 -5.63
CA CYS A 39 -9.44 -7.61 -6.92
C CYS A 39 -10.29 -8.89 -6.88
N ARG A 40 -10.18 -9.69 -5.82
CA ARG A 40 -10.99 -10.90 -5.64
C ARG A 40 -12.49 -10.60 -5.55
N TYR A 41 -12.86 -9.49 -4.89
CA TYR A 41 -14.25 -9.03 -4.89
C TYR A 41 -14.76 -8.69 -6.29
N VAL A 42 -14.00 -7.90 -7.05
CA VAL A 42 -14.35 -7.47 -8.41
C VAL A 42 -14.44 -8.67 -9.37
N ILE A 43 -13.54 -9.65 -9.26
CA ILE A 43 -13.64 -10.92 -9.98
C ILE A 43 -14.88 -11.71 -9.57
N GLY A 44 -15.19 -11.77 -8.28
CA GLY A 44 -16.41 -12.41 -7.76
C GLY A 44 -17.70 -11.76 -8.27
N LYS A 45 -17.64 -10.50 -8.71
CA LYS A 45 -18.72 -9.79 -9.42
C LYS A 45 -18.79 -10.07 -10.92
N GLY A 46 -17.88 -10.88 -11.47
CA GLY A 46 -17.83 -11.27 -12.87
C GLY A 46 -16.93 -10.41 -13.75
N HIS A 47 -16.22 -9.43 -13.19
CA HIS A 47 -15.27 -8.62 -13.96
C HIS A 47 -13.99 -9.41 -14.24
N ARG A 48 -13.59 -9.47 -15.51
CA ARG A 48 -12.37 -10.19 -15.97
C ARG A 48 -11.27 -9.28 -16.50
N ASN A 49 -11.61 -8.02 -16.78
CA ASN A 49 -10.68 -6.98 -17.21
C ASN A 49 -10.68 -5.90 -16.13
N ILE A 50 -9.61 -5.85 -15.33
CA ILE A 50 -9.49 -4.96 -14.17
C ILE A 50 -8.27 -4.09 -14.40
N ALA A 51 -8.43 -2.77 -14.39
CA ALA A 51 -7.31 -1.84 -14.44
C ALA A 51 -6.91 -1.41 -13.03
N LEU A 52 -5.61 -1.35 -12.75
CA LEU A 52 -5.05 -0.81 -11.51
C LEU A 52 -4.41 0.55 -11.81
N LEU A 53 -4.85 1.59 -11.08
CA LEU A 53 -4.23 2.91 -11.11
C LEU A 53 -3.37 3.08 -9.85
N VAL A 54 -2.09 3.38 -10.02
CA VAL A 54 -1.14 3.64 -8.94
C VAL A 54 -0.56 5.04 -9.06
N ASP A 55 -0.13 5.63 -7.94
CA ASP A 55 0.36 7.02 -7.90
C ASP A 55 1.80 7.13 -8.45
N SER A 56 2.68 6.17 -8.12
CA SER A 56 4.01 6.07 -8.69
C SER A 56 4.48 4.62 -8.82
N ASP A 57 5.51 4.35 -9.62
CA ASP A 57 6.20 3.05 -9.67
C ASP A 57 7.36 2.94 -8.65
N SER A 58 7.67 4.06 -8.00
CA SER A 58 8.83 4.24 -7.15
C SER A 58 8.55 4.03 -5.66
N ASP A 59 7.29 4.17 -5.24
CA ASP A 59 6.90 4.00 -3.84
C ASP A 59 6.55 2.54 -3.51
N ASP A 60 6.94 2.11 -2.31
CA ASP A 60 6.77 0.70 -1.93
C ASP A 60 5.28 0.32 -1.73
N ALA A 61 4.41 1.28 -1.42
CA ALA A 61 2.96 1.02 -1.33
C ALA A 61 2.41 0.62 -2.70
N SER A 62 2.69 1.40 -3.76
CA SER A 62 2.31 1.06 -5.13
C SER A 62 2.94 -0.26 -5.60
N ARG A 63 4.17 -0.57 -5.20
CA ARG A 63 4.79 -1.88 -5.49
C ARG A 63 4.07 -3.04 -4.83
N GLN A 64 3.70 -2.91 -3.55
CA GLN A 64 2.89 -3.92 -2.85
C GLN A 64 1.50 -4.06 -3.49
N MET A 65 0.86 -2.97 -3.90
CA MET A 65 -0.41 -3.04 -4.64
C MET A 65 -0.27 -3.82 -5.95
N LEU A 66 0.80 -3.56 -6.73
CA LEU A 66 1.09 -4.29 -7.97
C LEU A 66 1.31 -5.79 -7.71
N GLU A 67 1.96 -6.15 -6.61
CA GLU A 67 2.15 -7.54 -6.19
C GLU A 67 0.81 -8.22 -5.89
N GLY A 68 -0.02 -7.61 -5.03
CA GLY A 68 -1.35 -8.13 -4.71
C GLY A 68 -2.25 -8.29 -5.93
N TYR A 69 -2.22 -7.31 -6.84
CA TYR A 69 -2.94 -7.37 -8.11
C TYR A 69 -2.47 -8.54 -8.99
N ARG A 70 -1.16 -8.76 -9.13
CA ARG A 70 -0.60 -9.89 -9.89
C ARG A 70 -1.00 -11.23 -9.29
N ASN A 71 -0.95 -11.36 -7.96
CA ASN A 71 -1.30 -12.60 -7.27
C ASN A 71 -2.75 -13.01 -7.53
N VAL A 72 -3.67 -12.06 -7.63
CA VAL A 72 -5.07 -12.38 -7.96
C VAL A 72 -5.27 -12.81 -9.40
N LEU A 73 -4.57 -12.18 -10.35
CA LEU A 73 -4.75 -12.49 -11.77
C LEU A 73 -4.03 -13.77 -12.22
N GLN A 74 -3.05 -14.25 -11.45
CA GLN A 74 -2.30 -15.46 -11.75
C GLN A 74 -2.93 -16.74 -11.16
N ASN A 75 -3.94 -16.62 -10.30
CA ASN A 75 -4.70 -17.74 -9.71
C ASN A 75 -6.08 -17.90 -10.36
#